data_AF-A0A1Q7CB12-F1
#
_entry.id   AF-A0A1Q7CB12-F1
#
_cell.length_a   1.000
_cell.length_b   1.000
_cell.length_c   1.000
_cell.angle_alpha   90.00
_cell.angle_beta   90.00
_cell.angle_gamma   90.00
#
_symmetry.space_group_name_H-M   'P 1'
#
loop_
_entity.id
_entity.type
_entity.pdbx_description
1 polymer ?
#
loop_
_entity_poly.entity_id
_entity_poly.type
_entity_poly.pdbx_seq_one_letter_code
_entity_poly.pdbx_strand_id
1 'polypeptide(L)'
;MAHLHRIPFNFHGHGHALSGEFRHPLWSIIPAQASASLSSIGGIAVAHGENFHFQDFVCFKSAHTHISGKRRRDETFVTHASTVVQGLNILGMVTAERIVSRLTSIHNPKEPEGHIIAEDSRIEGLKINGEDVKVILRHDLLVKCKTFSDLVKGIAGDKKSGKIVALDEDRKVAICSLVEKIETRLKGVDAKRHLIEVKDFGKIFLAEVLAYPGTKTLTMLRLELGSPHVADLTVAQTGGNGQPSPP
;
A
#
# COMPACT_ATOMS: atom_id res chain seq x y z
N MET A 1 -45.93 4.85 -1.25
CA MET A 1 -44.83 5.79 -0.95
C MET A 1 -43.53 5.13 -1.40
N ALA A 2 -42.84 5.70 -2.38
CA ALA A 2 -41.57 5.15 -2.87
C ALA A 2 -40.53 5.29 -1.76
N HIS A 3 -40.03 4.17 -1.23
CA HIS A 3 -38.84 4.19 -0.40
C HIS A 3 -37.71 4.79 -1.24
N LEU A 4 -37.23 5.97 -0.88
CA LEU A 4 -36.00 6.53 -1.41
C LEU A 4 -34.85 5.62 -0.96
N HIS A 5 -34.54 4.61 -1.78
CA HIS A 5 -33.42 3.71 -1.57
C HIS A 5 -32.13 4.46 -1.94
N ARG A 6 -31.76 5.45 -1.14
CA ARG A 6 -30.55 6.26 -1.30
C ARG A 6 -29.64 6.08 -0.11
N ILE A 7 -28.79 5.06 -0.18
CA ILE A 7 -27.33 5.27 -0.20
C ILE A 7 -26.75 4.21 -1.16
N PRO A 8 -26.45 4.54 -2.42
CA PRO A 8 -25.60 3.65 -3.22
C PRO A 8 -24.23 3.62 -2.53
N PHE A 9 -23.76 2.43 -2.16
CA PHE A 9 -22.36 2.27 -1.76
C PHE A 9 -21.49 2.66 -2.95
N ASN A 10 -20.80 3.79 -2.83
CA ASN A 10 -19.86 4.22 -3.85
C ASN A 10 -18.58 3.41 -3.69
N PHE A 11 -18.32 2.52 -4.63
CA PHE A 11 -17.06 1.80 -4.67
C PHE A 11 -15.91 2.79 -4.91
N HIS A 12 -14.87 2.67 -4.08
CA HIS A 12 -13.64 3.42 -4.20
C HIS A 12 -12.47 2.47 -3.92
N GLY A 13 -12.01 1.82 -4.98
CA GLY A 13 -10.80 1.01 -4.98
C GLY A 13 -9.84 1.54 -6.02
N HIS A 14 -8.56 1.66 -5.68
CA HIS A 14 -7.53 2.16 -6.58
C HIS A 14 -6.20 1.42 -6.34
N GLY A 15 -5.29 1.51 -7.30
CA GLY A 15 -3.95 1.00 -7.16
C GLY A 15 -3.07 1.34 -8.34
N HIS A 16 -1.76 1.36 -8.11
CA HIS A 16 -0.76 1.58 -9.14
C HIS A 16 0.56 0.93 -8.77
N ALA A 17 1.33 0.58 -9.79
CA ALA A 17 2.56 -0.18 -9.68
C ALA A 17 3.74 0.67 -9.22
N LEU A 18 3.94 1.83 -9.85
CA LEU A 18 5.07 2.71 -9.59
C LEU A 18 4.65 4.14 -9.91
N SER A 19 4.98 5.07 -9.03
CA SER A 19 4.92 6.50 -9.33
C SER A 19 5.97 7.22 -8.50
N GLY A 20 6.28 8.45 -8.89
CA GLY A 20 7.13 9.30 -8.08
C GLY A 20 7.69 10.49 -8.82
N GLU A 21 8.62 11.15 -8.16
CA GLU A 21 9.21 12.40 -8.61
C GLU A 21 10.71 12.38 -8.30
N PHE A 22 11.52 12.73 -9.30
CA PHE A 22 12.94 13.01 -9.16
C PHE A 22 13.14 14.52 -9.23
N ARG A 23 13.87 15.09 -8.27
CA ARG A 23 14.11 16.55 -8.19
C ARG A 23 15.55 16.92 -8.55
N HIS A 24 16.45 15.95 -8.68
CA HIS A 24 17.84 16.16 -9.11
C HIS A 24 18.32 14.99 -10.00
N PRO A 25 19.21 15.20 -11.00
CA PRO A 25 19.76 16.48 -11.49
C PRO A 25 18.77 17.33 -12.29
N LEU A 26 17.65 16.75 -12.71
CA LEU A 26 16.57 17.43 -13.39
C LEU A 26 15.25 17.04 -12.75
N TRP A 27 14.33 18.00 -12.64
CA TRP A 27 12.98 17.71 -12.18
C TRP A 27 12.26 16.85 -13.20
N SER A 28 11.84 15.65 -12.81
CA SER A 28 11.09 14.74 -13.68
C SER A 28 10.08 13.93 -12.87
N ILE A 29 8.90 13.71 -13.45
CA ILE A 29 7.81 12.98 -12.81
C ILE A 29 7.64 11.64 -13.50
N ILE A 30 7.47 10.58 -12.72
CA ILE A 30 6.98 9.28 -13.17
C ILE A 30 5.47 9.24 -12.90
N PRO A 31 4.61 9.35 -13.94
CA PRO A 31 3.18 9.15 -13.78
C PRO A 31 2.88 7.77 -13.23
N ALA A 32 1.72 7.60 -12.59
CA ALA A 32 1.31 6.31 -12.05
C ALA A 32 1.24 5.22 -13.12
N GLN A 33 2.18 4.27 -13.05
CA GLN A 33 2.29 3.14 -13.96
C GLN A 33 1.32 2.02 -13.55
N ALA A 34 0.73 1.35 -14.55
CA ALA A 34 -0.29 0.32 -14.36
C ALA A 34 -1.37 0.76 -13.35
N SER A 35 -1.87 2.00 -13.50
CA SER A 35 -2.87 2.58 -12.60
C SER A 35 -4.28 2.13 -12.97
N ALA A 36 -5.05 1.67 -11.98
CA ALA A 36 -6.45 1.32 -12.15
C ALA A 36 -7.28 1.92 -11.01
N SER A 37 -8.54 2.25 -11.30
CA SER A 37 -9.50 2.75 -10.32
C SER A 37 -10.90 2.25 -10.66
N LEU A 38 -11.67 1.89 -9.63
CA LEU A 38 -13.05 1.44 -9.79
C LEU A 38 -13.99 2.60 -10.14
N SER A 39 -15.00 2.28 -10.93
CA SER A 39 -16.17 3.15 -11.07
C SER A 39 -16.97 3.17 -9.75
N SER A 40 -17.78 4.22 -9.54
CA SER A 40 -18.61 4.36 -8.33
C SER A 40 -19.60 3.21 -8.13
N ILE A 41 -20.00 2.52 -9.20
CA ILE A 41 -20.92 1.37 -9.15
C ILE A 41 -20.21 0.02 -8.97
N GLY A 42 -18.87 0.03 -8.87
CA GLY A 42 -18.05 -1.17 -8.79
C GLY A 42 -17.63 -1.66 -10.18
N GLY A 43 -17.69 -2.97 -10.39
CA GLY A 43 -17.23 -3.63 -11.61
C GLY A 43 -15.79 -4.13 -11.50
N ILE A 44 -15.06 -4.08 -12.61
CA ILE A 44 -13.66 -4.50 -12.71
C ILE A 44 -12.88 -3.37 -13.38
N ALA A 45 -11.72 -3.03 -12.81
CA ALA A 45 -10.72 -2.15 -13.41
C ALA A 45 -9.38 -2.88 -13.39
N VAL A 46 -8.73 -2.92 -14.55
CA VAL A 46 -7.42 -3.57 -14.72
C VAL A 46 -6.46 -2.63 -15.44
N ALA A 47 -5.19 -2.73 -15.11
CA ALA A 47 -4.12 -2.04 -15.81
C ALA A 47 -2.86 -2.89 -15.80
N HIS A 48 -2.11 -2.82 -16.90
CA HIS A 48 -0.89 -3.58 -17.11
C HIS A 48 0.23 -2.64 -17.56
N GLY A 49 1.47 -2.99 -17.22
CA GLY A 49 2.67 -2.36 -17.76
C GLY A 49 3.75 -3.42 -17.93
N GLU A 50 4.53 -3.33 -18.99
CA GLU A 50 5.61 -4.26 -19.30
C GLU A 50 6.85 -3.49 -19.73
N ASN A 51 8.02 -4.03 -19.39
CA ASN A 51 9.33 -3.47 -19.75
C ASN A 51 9.40 -1.95 -19.53
N PHE A 52 8.94 -1.50 -18.36
CA PHE A 52 8.96 -0.08 -18.03
C PHE A 52 10.37 0.33 -17.63
N HIS A 53 10.86 1.40 -18.24
CA HIS A 53 12.13 2.03 -17.91
C HIS A 53 11.92 3.53 -17.79
N PHE A 54 12.43 4.09 -16.69
CA PHE A 54 12.55 5.52 -16.50
C PHE A 54 14.02 5.89 -16.34
N GLN A 55 14.60 6.31 -17.46
CA GLN A 55 16.05 6.54 -17.59
C GLN A 55 16.82 5.32 -17.06
N ASP A 56 17.95 5.55 -16.40
CA ASP A 56 18.71 4.51 -15.69
C ASP A 56 18.32 4.41 -14.21
N PHE A 57 17.27 5.13 -13.78
CA PHE A 57 16.94 5.26 -12.36
C PHE A 57 16.01 4.17 -11.86
N VAL A 58 14.96 3.84 -12.63
CA VAL A 58 13.95 2.88 -12.20
C VAL A 58 13.47 2.05 -13.38
N CYS A 59 13.34 0.74 -13.17
CA CYS A 59 12.65 -0.14 -14.11
C CYS A 59 11.88 -1.25 -13.41
N PHE A 60 10.95 -1.85 -14.14
CA PHE A 60 10.33 -3.13 -13.77
C PHE A 60 10.04 -3.97 -15.03
N LYS A 61 10.03 -5.29 -14.88
CA LYS A 61 9.77 -6.21 -15.99
C LYS A 61 8.30 -6.26 -16.36
N SER A 62 7.44 -6.41 -15.36
CA SER A 62 5.98 -6.38 -15.55
C SER A 62 5.29 -5.85 -14.31
N ALA A 63 4.12 -5.28 -14.53
CA ALA A 63 3.23 -4.87 -13.46
C ALA A 63 1.77 -5.08 -13.87
N HIS A 64 0.95 -5.45 -12.89
CA HIS A 64 -0.48 -5.67 -13.08
C HIS A 64 -1.24 -5.19 -11.86
N THR A 65 -2.22 -4.34 -12.11
CA THR A 65 -3.20 -3.91 -11.12
C THR A 65 -4.56 -4.47 -11.49
N HIS A 66 -5.20 -5.13 -10.55
CA HIS A 66 -6.56 -5.66 -10.67
C HIS A 66 -7.39 -5.16 -9.50
N ILE A 67 -8.51 -4.54 -9.83
CA ILE A 67 -9.46 -4.05 -8.83
C ILE A 67 -10.85 -4.52 -9.21
N SER A 68 -11.57 -5.09 -8.25
CA SER A 68 -12.96 -5.48 -8.43
C SER A 68 -13.81 -4.96 -7.28
N GLY A 69 -15.03 -4.55 -7.61
CA GLY A 69 -16.05 -4.11 -6.67
C GLY A 69 -17.37 -4.78 -7.03
N LYS A 70 -18.00 -5.46 -6.07
CA LYS A 70 -19.32 -6.07 -6.29
C LYS A 70 -20.19 -6.06 -5.05
N ARG A 71 -21.50 -5.93 -5.28
CA ARG A 71 -22.53 -6.24 -4.30
C ARG A 71 -22.85 -7.73 -4.37
N ARG A 72 -22.88 -8.40 -3.22
CA ARG A 72 -23.27 -9.81 -3.09
C ARG A 72 -24.79 -9.91 -2.90
N ARG A 73 -25.31 -11.14 -3.00
CA ARG A 73 -26.74 -11.44 -2.81
C ARG A 73 -27.23 -11.16 -1.38
N ASP A 74 -26.32 -11.20 -0.41
CA ASP A 74 -26.57 -10.90 1.00
C ASP A 74 -26.42 -9.41 1.33
N GLU A 75 -26.44 -8.53 0.30
CA GLU A 75 -26.32 -7.08 0.44
C GLU A 75 -24.95 -6.57 0.88
N THR A 76 -23.96 -7.44 1.06
CA THR A 76 -22.59 -7.00 1.37
C THR A 76 -21.86 -6.46 0.15
N PHE A 77 -21.07 -5.42 0.35
CA PHE A 77 -20.21 -4.83 -0.66
C PHE A 77 -18.79 -5.33 -0.47
N VAL A 78 -18.17 -5.80 -1.56
CA VAL A 78 -16.81 -6.32 -1.53
C VAL A 78 -15.96 -5.61 -2.55
N THR A 79 -14.84 -5.06 -2.08
CA THR A 79 -13.78 -4.49 -2.92
C THR A 79 -12.54 -5.34 -2.75
N HIS A 80 -11.93 -5.74 -3.86
CA HIS A 80 -10.62 -6.38 -3.89
C HIS A 80 -9.70 -5.54 -4.75
N ALA A 81 -8.61 -5.03 -4.19
CA ALA A 81 -7.57 -4.31 -4.89
C ALA A 81 -6.26 -5.09 -4.80
N SER A 82 -5.60 -5.32 -5.93
CA SER A 82 -4.31 -5.99 -5.96
C SER A 82 -3.39 -5.35 -6.99
N THR A 83 -2.19 -5.01 -6.58
CA THR A 83 -1.12 -4.55 -7.46
C THR A 83 0.07 -5.48 -7.31
N VAL A 84 0.58 -5.97 -8.44
CA VAL A 84 1.76 -6.83 -8.54
C VAL A 84 2.80 -6.12 -9.38
N VAL A 85 4.04 -6.06 -8.88
CA VAL A 85 5.21 -5.57 -9.62
C VAL A 85 6.26 -6.67 -9.64
N GLN A 86 6.83 -6.97 -10.80
CA GLN A 86 7.84 -8.01 -10.96
C GLN A 86 9.13 -7.45 -11.55
N GLY A 87 10.26 -7.94 -11.03
CA GLY A 87 11.59 -7.54 -11.46
C GLY A 87 11.85 -6.04 -11.29
N LEU A 88 11.46 -5.48 -10.14
CA LEU A 88 11.75 -4.10 -9.79
C LEU A 88 13.27 -3.90 -9.67
N ASN A 89 13.77 -2.79 -10.21
CA ASN A 89 15.10 -2.29 -9.94
C ASN A 89 15.07 -0.77 -9.85
N ILE A 90 15.54 -0.24 -8.72
CA ILE A 90 15.76 1.19 -8.48
C ILE A 90 17.28 1.37 -8.28
N LEU A 91 17.93 2.00 -9.26
CA LEU A 91 19.34 2.38 -9.25
C LEU A 91 20.34 1.23 -8.98
N GLY A 92 19.94 -0.03 -9.20
CA GLY A 92 20.69 -1.21 -8.79
C GLY A 92 20.74 -1.43 -7.27
N MET A 93 20.22 -0.49 -6.49
CA MET A 93 20.32 -0.46 -5.04
C MET A 93 19.14 -1.17 -4.39
N VAL A 94 17.91 -0.98 -4.87
CA VAL A 94 16.72 -1.66 -4.35
C VAL A 94 16.14 -2.50 -5.47
N THR A 95 16.18 -3.82 -5.31
CA THR A 95 15.64 -4.75 -6.29
C THR A 95 14.68 -5.72 -5.63
N ALA A 96 13.66 -6.17 -6.36
CA ALA A 96 12.74 -7.19 -5.88
C ALA A 96 12.25 -8.05 -7.04
N GLU A 97 12.18 -9.36 -6.84
CA GLU A 97 11.64 -10.29 -7.83
C GLU A 97 10.14 -10.08 -8.01
N ARG A 98 9.43 -9.90 -6.89
CA ARG A 98 7.98 -9.67 -6.90
C ARG A 98 7.52 -8.91 -5.67
N ILE A 99 6.68 -7.91 -5.87
CA ILE A 99 6.01 -7.15 -4.81
C ILE A 99 4.51 -7.29 -5.04
N VAL A 100 3.78 -7.68 -4.01
CA VAL A 100 2.33 -7.84 -4.03
C VAL A 100 1.72 -6.96 -2.95
N SER A 101 0.94 -5.97 -3.38
CA SER A 101 0.02 -5.21 -2.53
C SER A 101 -1.38 -5.75 -2.75
N ARG A 102 -2.08 -6.12 -1.69
CA ARG A 102 -3.45 -6.63 -1.76
C ARG A 102 -4.26 -6.10 -0.59
N LEU A 103 -5.44 -5.57 -0.90
CA LEU A 103 -6.46 -5.20 0.08
C LEU A 103 -7.79 -5.81 -0.30
N THR A 104 -8.47 -6.39 0.69
CA THR A 104 -9.86 -6.84 0.55
C THR A 104 -10.71 -6.13 1.60
N SER A 105 -11.73 -5.42 1.14
CA SER A 105 -12.74 -4.75 1.96
C SER A 105 -14.04 -5.53 1.87
N ILE A 106 -14.66 -5.81 3.02
CA ILE A 106 -16.01 -6.35 3.11
C ILE A 106 -16.82 -5.39 3.98
N HIS A 107 -17.82 -4.75 3.38
CA HIS A 107 -18.74 -3.87 4.09
C HIS A 107 -20.14 -4.50 4.14
N ASN A 108 -20.67 -4.63 5.35
CA ASN A 108 -22.07 -4.94 5.56
C ASN A 108 -22.85 -3.62 5.73
N PRO A 109 -23.96 -3.40 5.03
CA PRO A 109 -24.74 -2.17 5.16
C PRO A 109 -25.23 -1.85 6.58
N LYS A 110 -25.27 -2.85 7.47
CA LYS A 110 -25.64 -2.70 8.88
C LYS A 110 -24.49 -2.21 9.77
N GLU A 111 -23.27 -2.24 9.25
CA GLU A 111 -22.06 -1.82 9.95
C GLU A 111 -21.63 -0.41 9.49
N PRO A 112 -21.09 0.41 10.40
CA PRO A 112 -20.66 1.77 10.06
C PRO A 112 -19.45 1.77 9.12
N GLU A 113 -18.63 0.72 9.16
CA GLU A 113 -17.46 0.59 8.31
C GLU A 113 -17.16 -0.87 7.97
N GLY A 114 -16.44 -1.03 6.87
CA GLY A 114 -16.05 -2.31 6.32
C GLY A 114 -14.76 -2.80 6.94
N HIS A 115 -14.68 -4.13 7.06
CA HIS A 115 -13.46 -4.79 7.50
C HIS A 115 -12.50 -4.88 6.31
N ILE A 116 -11.35 -4.21 6.43
CA ILE A 116 -10.33 -4.14 5.38
C ILE A 116 -9.09 -4.88 5.84
N ILE A 117 -8.72 -5.94 5.11
CA ILE A 117 -7.58 -6.82 5.40
C ILE A 117 -6.57 -6.80 4.26
N ALA A 118 -5.31 -7.16 4.56
CA ALA A 118 -4.20 -7.14 3.61
C ALA A 118 -3.57 -8.52 3.36
N GLU A 119 -4.34 -9.60 3.48
CA GLU A 119 -3.86 -10.97 3.30
C GLU A 119 -3.18 -11.17 1.93
N ASP A 120 -2.18 -12.05 1.89
CA ASP A 120 -1.28 -12.34 0.76
C ASP A 120 -0.41 -11.18 0.24
N SER A 121 -0.47 -9.99 0.84
CA SER A 121 0.52 -8.94 0.55
C SER A 121 1.90 -9.41 0.96
N ARG A 122 2.92 -9.20 0.14
CA ARG A 122 4.27 -9.70 0.40
C ARG A 122 5.31 -9.10 -0.53
N ILE A 123 6.57 -9.29 -0.15
CA ILE A 123 7.74 -8.91 -0.93
C ILE A 123 8.61 -10.15 -1.07
N GLU A 124 8.92 -10.55 -2.30
CA GLU A 124 9.73 -11.72 -2.65
C GLU A 124 11.03 -11.24 -3.32
N GLY A 125 12.15 -11.84 -2.90
CA GLY A 125 13.47 -11.55 -3.47
C GLY A 125 13.93 -10.10 -3.30
N LEU A 126 13.52 -9.42 -2.22
CA LEU A 126 14.00 -8.06 -1.94
C LEU A 126 15.49 -8.10 -1.61
N LYS A 127 16.26 -7.34 -2.38
CA LYS A 127 17.67 -7.07 -2.10
C LYS A 127 17.90 -5.57 -2.00
N ILE A 128 18.67 -5.18 -1.00
CA ILE A 128 19.14 -3.81 -0.83
C ILE A 128 20.66 -3.84 -0.85
N ASN A 129 21.28 -3.08 -1.75
CA ASN A 129 22.73 -3.11 -2.00
C ASN A 129 23.27 -4.54 -2.23
N GLY A 130 22.51 -5.35 -2.99
CA GLY A 130 22.83 -6.75 -3.28
C GLY A 130 22.55 -7.75 -2.14
N GLU A 131 22.37 -7.30 -0.91
CA GLU A 131 22.10 -8.15 0.26
C GLU A 131 20.62 -8.50 0.38
N ASP A 132 20.33 -9.75 0.77
CA ASP A 132 18.96 -10.21 0.97
C ASP A 132 18.31 -9.54 2.18
N VAL A 133 17.06 -9.11 1.99
CA VAL A 133 16.20 -8.50 3.00
C VAL A 133 14.87 -9.21 3.01
N LYS A 134 14.69 -10.13 3.96
CA LYS A 134 13.42 -10.84 4.12
C LYS A 134 12.50 -10.05 5.04
N VAL A 135 11.32 -9.70 4.52
CA VAL A 135 10.30 -8.92 5.23
C VAL A 135 9.14 -9.84 5.60
N ILE A 136 8.85 -9.95 6.89
CA ILE A 136 7.71 -10.71 7.39
C ILE A 136 6.61 -9.72 7.76
N LEU A 137 5.40 -9.93 7.22
CA LEU A 137 4.25 -9.08 7.47
C LEU A 137 3.27 -9.73 8.44
N ARG A 138 2.76 -8.94 9.39
CA ARG A 138 1.71 -9.32 10.34
C ARG A 138 0.32 -8.99 9.81
N HIS A 139 -0.19 -9.84 8.93
CA HIS A 139 -1.55 -9.64 8.40
C HIS A 139 -2.63 -9.67 9.50
N ASP A 140 -2.34 -10.35 10.61
CA ASP A 140 -3.26 -10.52 11.74
C ASP A 140 -3.64 -9.18 12.41
N LEU A 141 -2.81 -8.14 12.30
CA LEU A 141 -3.16 -6.79 12.78
C LEU A 141 -4.47 -6.32 12.13
N LEU A 142 -4.57 -6.38 10.80
CA LEU A 142 -5.77 -5.93 10.09
C LEU A 142 -6.90 -6.96 10.16
N VAL A 143 -6.61 -8.24 10.32
CA VAL A 143 -7.65 -9.26 10.56
C VAL A 143 -8.35 -9.02 11.90
N LYS A 144 -7.60 -8.62 12.94
CA LYS A 144 -8.15 -8.33 14.27
C LYS A 144 -8.82 -6.96 14.35
N CYS A 145 -8.23 -5.94 13.72
CA CYS A 145 -8.74 -4.57 13.74
C CYS A 145 -9.81 -4.34 12.66
N LYS A 146 -11.07 -4.61 13.00
CA LYS A 146 -12.19 -4.47 12.07
C LYS A 146 -12.48 -3.02 11.73
N THR A 147 -12.42 -2.16 12.74
CA THR A 147 -12.75 -0.74 12.67
C THR A 147 -11.50 0.14 12.68
N PHE A 148 -11.65 1.41 12.29
CA PHE A 148 -10.59 2.41 12.52
C PHE A 148 -10.28 2.55 14.01
N SER A 149 -11.29 2.53 14.88
CA SER A 149 -11.09 2.58 16.34
C SER A 149 -10.30 1.39 16.87
N ASP A 150 -10.58 0.18 16.37
CA ASP A 150 -9.81 -1.02 16.73
C ASP A 150 -8.36 -0.89 16.28
N LEU A 151 -8.12 -0.31 15.10
CA LEU A 151 -6.77 -0.09 14.59
C LEU A 151 -6.00 0.92 15.45
N VAL A 152 -6.61 2.04 15.82
CA VAL A 152 -5.98 3.04 16.72
C VAL A 152 -5.58 2.39 18.05
N LYS A 153 -6.49 1.64 18.68
CA LYS A 153 -6.22 0.90 19.93
C LYS A 153 -5.13 -0.16 19.73
N GLY A 154 -5.21 -0.90 18.62
CA GLY A 154 -4.25 -1.93 18.25
C GLY A 154 -2.84 -1.38 18.11
N ILE A 155 -2.68 -0.26 17.40
CA ILE A 155 -1.39 0.41 17.20
C ILE A 155 -0.86 1.04 18.50
N ALA A 156 -1.71 1.65 19.32
CA ALA A 156 -1.28 2.25 20.59
C ALA A 156 -0.65 1.22 21.56
N GLY A 157 -1.14 -0.03 21.52
CA GLY A 157 -0.59 -1.14 22.30
C GLY A 157 0.60 -1.85 21.63
N ASP A 158 0.98 -1.44 20.41
CA ASP A 158 1.84 -2.21 19.54
C ASP A 158 3.32 -1.83 19.67
N LYS A 159 4.07 -2.66 20.40
CA LYS A 159 5.53 -2.50 20.56
C LYS A 159 6.33 -2.90 19.32
N LYS A 160 5.69 -3.50 18.30
CA LYS A 160 6.35 -4.09 17.11
C LYS A 160 6.28 -3.18 15.87
N SER A 161 5.46 -2.12 15.85
CA SER A 161 5.30 -1.20 14.70
C SER A 161 6.51 -0.30 14.41
N GLY A 162 7.43 -0.16 15.37
CA GLY A 162 8.51 0.83 15.31
C GLY A 162 8.02 2.25 15.57
N LYS A 163 8.76 3.27 15.12
CA LYS A 163 8.44 4.70 15.36
C LYS A 163 7.39 5.31 14.40
N ILE A 164 6.91 4.59 13.38
CA ILE A 164 5.79 5.07 12.55
C ILE A 164 4.50 4.62 13.21
N VAL A 165 4.20 5.33 14.30
CA VAL A 165 2.85 5.48 14.81
C VAL A 165 2.60 6.97 14.76
N ALA A 166 1.88 7.42 13.75
CA ALA A 166 1.34 8.76 13.72
C ALA A 166 -0.17 8.66 13.86
N LEU A 167 -0.69 9.24 14.92
CA LEU A 167 -2.11 9.34 15.20
C LEU A 167 -2.46 10.82 15.24
N ASP A 168 -3.35 11.23 14.34
CA ASP A 168 -4.00 12.53 14.37
C ASP A 168 -5.48 12.25 14.63
N GLU A 169 -5.87 12.24 15.91
CA GLU A 169 -7.23 11.90 16.33
C GLU A 169 -8.24 12.93 15.86
N ASP A 170 -7.85 14.21 15.85
CA ASP A 170 -8.68 15.32 15.38
C ASP A 170 -9.04 15.15 13.90
N ARG A 171 -8.06 14.74 13.08
CA ARG A 171 -8.26 14.47 11.65
C ARG A 171 -8.65 13.03 11.33
N LYS A 172 -8.78 12.16 12.34
CA LYS A 172 -9.04 10.72 12.22
C LYS A 172 -8.11 10.02 11.24
N VAL A 173 -6.80 10.23 11.42
CA VAL A 173 -5.75 9.63 10.60
C VAL A 173 -4.88 8.72 11.46
N ALA A 174 -4.63 7.51 10.97
CA ALA A 174 -3.65 6.61 11.56
C ALA A 174 -2.65 6.15 10.49
N ILE A 175 -1.35 6.23 10.81
CA ILE A 175 -0.27 5.70 9.98
C ILE A 175 0.48 4.65 10.78
N CYS A 176 0.63 3.46 10.20
CA CYS A 176 1.41 2.37 10.78
C CYS A 176 2.08 1.52 9.68
N SER A 177 2.70 0.40 10.06
CA SER A 177 3.24 -0.58 9.13
C SER A 177 2.83 -2.02 9.48
N LEU A 178 2.69 -2.85 8.44
CA LEU A 178 2.48 -4.29 8.57
C LEU A 178 3.78 -5.08 8.75
N VAL A 179 4.96 -4.46 8.79
CA VAL A 179 6.19 -5.21 9.06
C VAL A 179 6.19 -5.71 10.51
N GLU A 180 6.37 -7.02 10.66
CA GLU A 180 6.63 -7.66 11.95
C GLU A 180 8.12 -7.81 12.22
N LYS A 181 8.87 -8.21 11.18
CA LYS A 181 10.28 -8.53 11.29
C LYS A 181 10.98 -8.31 9.97
N ILE A 182 12.20 -7.79 10.04
CA ILE A 182 13.14 -7.76 8.92
C ILE A 182 14.33 -8.65 9.28
N GLU A 183 14.67 -9.55 8.37
CA GLU A 183 15.86 -10.39 8.48
C GLU A 183 16.85 -9.97 7.37
N THR A 184 18.01 -9.46 7.77
CA THR A 184 19.04 -9.01 6.82
C THR A 184 20.43 -9.08 7.43
N ARG A 185 21.45 -9.14 6.57
CA ARG A 185 22.88 -9.06 6.92
C ARG A 185 23.46 -7.65 6.78
N LEU A 186 22.65 -6.69 6.33
CA LEU A 186 23.08 -5.30 6.17
C LEU A 186 23.59 -4.70 7.48
N LYS A 187 24.83 -4.22 7.46
CA LYS A 187 25.45 -3.54 8.61
C LYS A 187 24.90 -2.13 8.73
N GLY A 188 24.66 -1.67 9.97
CA GLY A 188 24.21 -0.30 10.24
C GLY A 188 22.73 -0.03 9.96
N VAL A 189 21.97 -1.03 9.52
CA VAL A 189 20.51 -0.93 9.37
C VAL A 189 19.84 -1.26 10.71
N ASP A 190 19.05 -0.33 11.26
CA ASP A 190 18.16 -0.60 12.40
C ASP A 190 16.99 -1.49 11.94
N ALA A 191 17.29 -2.78 11.73
CA ALA A 191 16.37 -3.79 11.21
C ALA A 191 15.16 -4.10 12.13
N LYS A 192 14.99 -3.34 13.23
CA LYS A 192 13.87 -3.48 14.18
C LYS A 192 12.65 -2.65 13.79
N ARG A 193 12.64 -2.01 12.62
CA ARG A 193 11.54 -1.13 12.14
C ARG A 193 11.19 -1.47 10.70
N HIS A 194 10.09 -0.93 10.20
CA HIS A 194 9.72 -0.99 8.78
C HIS A 194 10.54 -0.03 7.89
N LEU A 195 11.45 0.74 8.47
CA LEU A 195 12.31 1.70 7.80
C LEU A 195 13.74 1.16 7.72
N ILE A 196 14.30 1.13 6.53
CA ILE A 196 15.71 0.86 6.26
C ILE A 196 16.34 2.17 5.74
N GLU A 197 17.29 2.70 6.50
CA GLU A 197 18.08 3.86 6.08
C GLU A 197 19.41 3.36 5.50
N VAL A 198 19.66 3.70 4.24
CA VAL A 198 20.90 3.38 3.53
C VAL A 198 21.69 4.67 3.41
N LYS A 199 22.86 4.71 4.05
CA LYS A 199 23.76 5.86 4.02
C LYS A 199 24.03 6.28 2.57
N ASP A 200 23.97 7.58 2.31
CA ASP A 200 24.23 8.18 0.99
C ASP A 200 23.27 7.73 -0.14
N PHE A 201 22.17 7.04 0.20
CA PHE A 201 21.13 6.63 -0.75
C PHE A 201 19.76 7.18 -0.34
N GLY A 202 19.33 6.95 0.90
CA GLY A 202 18.05 7.42 1.40
C GLY A 202 17.33 6.45 2.33
N LYS A 203 16.02 6.64 2.44
CA LYS A 203 15.14 5.89 3.33
C LYS A 203 14.18 5.02 2.53
N ILE A 204 14.00 3.78 2.99
CA ILE A 204 13.11 2.78 2.39
C ILE A 204 12.11 2.36 3.44
N PHE A 205 10.85 2.72 3.26
CA PHE A 205 9.74 2.37 4.13
C PHE A 205 8.98 1.18 3.54
N LEU A 206 8.62 0.23 4.40
CA LEU A 206 8.04 -1.05 4.02
C LEU A 206 6.63 -1.21 4.55
N ALA A 207 5.70 -1.63 3.68
CA ALA A 207 4.33 -2.01 4.01
C ALA A 207 3.59 -1.01 4.91
N GLU A 208 3.65 0.28 4.56
CA GLU A 208 2.97 1.35 5.29
C GLU A 208 1.46 1.32 5.03
N VAL A 209 0.68 1.47 6.10
CA VAL A 209 -0.78 1.58 6.07
C VAL A 209 -1.15 2.98 6.50
N LEU A 210 -1.83 3.69 5.60
CA LEU A 210 -2.55 4.93 5.91
C LEU A 210 -4.03 4.57 6.07
N ALA A 211 -4.62 4.91 7.20
CA ALA A 211 -5.99 4.59 7.53
C ALA A 211 -6.79 5.82 7.95
N TYR A 212 -8.05 5.82 7.51
CA TYR A 212 -9.14 6.69 7.93
C TYR A 212 -10.32 5.81 8.34
N PRO A 213 -11.38 6.34 8.97
CA PRO A 213 -12.65 5.63 9.13
C PRO A 213 -13.10 5.00 7.81
N GLY A 214 -13.32 3.68 7.82
CA GLY A 214 -13.75 2.92 6.65
C GLY A 214 -12.82 2.97 5.42
N THR A 215 -11.58 3.44 5.52
CA THR A 215 -10.67 3.51 4.35
C THR A 215 -9.25 3.11 4.73
N LYS A 216 -8.57 2.33 3.89
CA LYS A 216 -7.14 2.02 4.07
C LYS A 216 -6.41 2.07 2.73
N THR A 217 -5.17 2.54 2.77
CA THR A 217 -4.20 2.50 1.67
C THR A 217 -2.96 1.77 2.17
N LEU A 218 -2.50 0.77 1.41
CA LEU A 218 -1.29 0.00 1.67
C LEU A 218 -0.24 0.33 0.61
N THR A 219 0.91 0.80 1.05
CA THR A 219 2.09 1.07 0.21
C THR A 219 3.19 0.08 0.56
N MET A 220 3.55 -0.80 -0.37
CA MET A 220 4.51 -1.87 -0.08
C MET A 220 5.94 -1.36 0.03
N LEU A 221 6.36 -0.46 -0.88
CA LEU A 221 7.60 0.29 -0.76
C LEU A 221 7.32 1.78 -0.93
N ARG A 222 7.85 2.61 -0.04
CA ARG A 222 8.01 4.05 -0.26
C ARG A 222 9.48 4.40 -0.09
N LEU A 223 10.04 5.16 -1.01
CA LEU A 223 11.44 5.57 -0.96
C LEU A 223 11.52 7.10 -0.90
N GLU A 224 12.37 7.59 0.00
CA GLU A 224 12.81 8.99 0.04
C GLU A 224 14.32 8.98 -0.23
N LEU A 225 14.72 9.25 -1.47
CA LEU A 225 16.11 9.26 -1.91
C LEU A 225 16.79 10.60 -1.60
N GLY A 226 18.06 10.53 -1.21
CA GLY A 226 18.93 11.69 -1.04
C GLY A 226 19.69 12.05 -2.32
N SER A 227 20.79 12.80 -2.17
CA SER A 227 21.72 13.10 -3.26
C SER A 227 22.29 11.80 -3.88
N PRO A 228 22.51 11.73 -5.20
CA PRO A 228 22.37 12.79 -6.19
C PRO A 228 20.99 12.83 -6.88
N HIS A 229 20.00 12.05 -6.46
CA HIS A 229 18.73 11.94 -7.21
C HIS A 229 17.56 12.71 -6.59
N VAL A 230 17.55 12.86 -5.27
CA VAL A 230 16.51 13.56 -4.50
C VAL A 230 15.11 13.21 -5.00
N ALA A 231 14.59 12.07 -4.58
CA ALA A 231 13.39 11.50 -5.19
C ALA A 231 12.44 10.89 -4.18
N ASP A 232 11.14 10.93 -4.50
CA ASP A 232 10.09 10.28 -3.73
C ASP A 232 9.39 9.27 -4.63
N LEU A 233 9.38 8.00 -4.24
CA LEU A 233 8.82 6.90 -5.03
C LEU A 233 7.83 6.09 -4.19
N THR A 234 6.77 5.60 -4.84
CA THR A 234 5.89 4.57 -4.28
C THR A 234 5.85 3.37 -5.21
N VAL A 235 5.93 2.16 -4.64
CA VAL A 235 5.85 0.91 -5.39
C VAL A 235 4.78 0.01 -4.78
N ALA A 236 3.94 -0.52 -5.66
CA ALA A 236 2.79 -1.36 -5.34
C ALA A 236 1.92 -0.73 -4.24
N GLN A 237 1.18 0.32 -4.60
CA GLN A 237 0.17 0.91 -3.74
C GLN A 237 -1.22 0.40 -4.13
N THR A 238 -2.04 0.08 -3.13
CA THR A 238 -3.47 -0.19 -3.29
C THR A 238 -4.26 0.49 -2.20
N GLY A 239 -5.47 0.90 -2.51
CA GLY A 239 -6.40 1.50 -1.56
C GLY A 239 -7.82 1.01 -1.77
N GLY A 240 -8.61 1.08 -0.71
CA GLY A 240 -10.01 0.65 -0.73
C GLY A 240 -10.84 1.31 0.36
N ASN A 241 -12.11 1.55 0.05
CA ASN A 241 -13.11 1.94 1.03
C ASN A 241 -13.95 0.74 1.51
N GLY A 242 -14.55 0.95 2.66
CA GLY A 242 -15.53 0.10 3.32
C GLY A 242 -16.65 0.94 3.93
N GLN A 243 -16.86 2.18 3.46
CA GLN A 243 -17.98 3.01 3.89
C GLN A 243 -18.69 3.60 2.67
N PRO A 244 -20.02 3.76 2.73
CA PRO A 244 -20.76 4.43 1.67
C PRO A 244 -20.43 5.93 1.61
N SER A 245 -20.90 6.62 0.56
CA SER A 245 -20.65 8.06 0.36
C SER A 245 -21.95 8.81 0.07
N PRO A 246 -22.17 10.00 0.66
CA PRO A 246 -21.34 10.59 1.72
C PRO A 246 -21.44 9.78 3.03
N PRO A 247 -20.39 9.81 3.88
CA PRO A 247 -20.39 9.16 5.19
C PRO A 247 -21.37 9.82 6.17
#